data_AF-A0A1V5QYP1-F1
#
_entry.id   AF-A0A1V5QYP1-F1
#
_cell.length_a   1.000
_cell.length_b   1.000
_cell.length_c   1.000
_cell.angle_alpha   90.00
_cell.angle_beta   90.00
_cell.angle_gamma   90.00
#
_symmetry.space_group_name_H-M   'P 1'
#
loop_
_entity.id
_entity.type
_entity.pdbx_description
1 polymer ?
#
loop_
_entity_poly.entity_id
_entity_poly.type
_entity_poly.pdbx_seq_one_letter_code
_entity_poly.pdbx_strand_id
1 'polypeptide(L)'
;MFLFIIHPVGQQAFWYSAFWLIPMVLAFIPERSLFLTALGSTFTAHAVGSVLWLYWVPMSAETFALLMPIVLFERIVYASGMVIIHQAVSYFSGFTLHAPGARTHTIV
;
A
#
# COMPACT_ATOMS: atom_id res chain seq x y z
N MET A 1 -14.48 -2.41 -0.93
CA MET A 1 -15.01 -3.49 -0.07
C MET A 1 -16.32 -4.07 -0.61
N PHE A 2 -17.40 -3.28 -0.69
CA PHE A 2 -18.72 -3.73 -1.12
C PHE A 2 -18.72 -4.56 -2.41
N LEU A 3 -18.09 -4.05 -3.49
CA LEU A 3 -18.02 -4.75 -4.79
C LEU A 3 -17.40 -6.15 -4.73
N PHE A 4 -16.46 -6.40 -3.81
CA PHE A 4 -15.87 -7.72 -3.63
C PHE A 4 -16.86 -8.66 -2.93
N ILE A 5 -17.47 -8.19 -1.85
CA ILE A 5 -18.37 -9.01 -1.01
C ILE A 5 -19.64 -9.38 -1.78
N ILE A 6 -20.13 -8.59 -2.73
CA ILE A 6 -21.32 -8.97 -3.52
C ILE A 6 -21.04 -10.02 -4.59
N HIS A 7 -19.79 -10.17 -5.03
CA HIS A 7 -19.40 -11.10 -6.08
C HIS A 7 -19.43 -12.55 -5.55
N PRO A 8 -19.94 -13.55 -6.30
CA PRO A 8 -20.11 -14.92 -5.78
C PRO A 8 -18.84 -15.56 -5.19
N VAL A 9 -17.70 -15.36 -5.85
CA VAL A 9 -16.39 -15.82 -5.32
C VAL A 9 -15.94 -14.96 -4.14
N GLY A 10 -16.21 -13.66 -4.17
CA GLY A 10 -15.78 -12.75 -3.10
C GLY A 10 -16.60 -12.92 -1.81
N GLN A 11 -17.85 -13.38 -1.90
CA GLN A 11 -18.64 -13.87 -0.76
C GLN A 11 -17.93 -15.04 -0.08
N GLN A 12 -17.47 -16.00 -0.89
CA GLN A 12 -16.73 -17.16 -0.39
C GLN A 12 -15.35 -16.78 0.13
N ALA A 13 -14.74 -15.71 -0.35
CA ALA A 13 -13.41 -15.25 0.08
C ALA A 13 -13.46 -13.98 0.94
N PHE A 14 -14.57 -13.71 1.65
CA PHE A 14 -14.78 -12.41 2.30
C PHE A 14 -13.68 -12.04 3.31
N TRP A 15 -13.06 -13.03 3.98
CA TRP A 15 -11.95 -12.82 4.91
C TRP A 15 -10.74 -12.14 4.27
N TYR A 16 -10.54 -12.30 2.96
CA TYR A 16 -9.49 -11.63 2.22
C TYR A 16 -9.63 -10.11 2.27
N SER A 17 -10.87 -9.60 2.38
CA SER A 17 -11.15 -8.17 2.54
C SER A 17 -10.70 -7.57 3.88
N ALA A 18 -10.34 -8.40 4.88
CA ALA A 18 -9.88 -7.93 6.19
C ALA A 18 -8.60 -7.09 6.10
N PHE A 19 -7.75 -7.33 5.10
CA PHE A 19 -6.57 -6.49 4.83
C PHE A 19 -6.93 -5.02 4.59
N TRP A 20 -8.14 -4.72 4.12
CA TRP A 20 -8.57 -3.36 3.81
C TRP A 20 -9.00 -2.60 5.05
N LEU A 21 -9.15 -3.28 6.19
CA LEU A 21 -9.31 -2.65 7.49
C LEU A 21 -8.00 -2.00 7.97
N ILE A 22 -6.85 -2.52 7.54
CA ILE A 22 -5.53 -2.01 7.95
C ILE A 22 -5.37 -0.52 7.62
N PRO A 23 -5.53 -0.05 6.36
CA PRO A 23 -5.41 1.36 6.05
C PRO A 23 -6.47 2.23 6.75
N MET A 24 -7.66 1.67 7.04
CA MET A 24 -8.69 2.37 7.81
C MET A 24 -8.26 2.57 9.27
N VAL A 25 -7.70 1.55 9.92
CA VAL A 25 -7.14 1.67 11.28
C VAL A 25 -5.97 2.64 11.30
N LEU A 26 -5.05 2.54 10.32
CA LEU A 26 -3.92 3.46 10.22
C LEU A 26 -4.35 4.91 10.00
N ALA A 27 -5.53 5.15 9.43
CA ALA A 27 -6.05 6.51 9.23
C ALA A 27 -6.34 7.24 10.56
N PHE A 28 -6.62 6.50 11.63
CA PHE A 28 -6.89 7.06 12.96
C PHE A 28 -5.62 7.33 13.79
N ILE A 29 -4.44 6.94 13.30
CA ILE A 29 -3.18 7.20 14.00
C ILE A 29 -2.75 8.65 13.68
N PRO A 30 -2.74 9.57 14.66
CA PRO A 30 -2.16 10.89 14.48
C PRO A 30 -0.63 10.75 14.31
N GLU A 31 -0.04 11.55 13.43
CA GLU A 31 1.42 11.57 13.18
C GLU A 31 2.01 10.22 12.76
N ARG A 32 1.53 9.68 11.63
CA ARG A 32 2.05 8.44 11.07
C ARG A 32 3.52 8.59 10.67
N SER A 33 4.34 7.61 11.05
CA SER A 33 5.67 7.45 10.47
C SER A 33 5.58 7.27 8.95
N LEU A 34 6.67 7.59 8.25
CA LEU A 34 6.75 7.38 6.80
C LEU A 34 6.46 5.92 6.41
N PHE A 35 6.91 4.97 7.23
CA PHE A 35 6.62 3.55 7.03
C PHE A 35 5.14 3.22 7.17
N LEU A 36 4.45 3.71 8.21
CA LEU A 36 3.00 3.48 8.36
C LEU A 36 2.20 4.14 7.22
N THR A 37 2.66 5.28 6.74
CA THR A 37 2.09 5.95 5.56
C THR A 37 2.25 5.10 4.30
N ALA A 38 3.45 4.57 4.04
CA ALA A 38 3.72 3.68 2.91
C ALA A 38 2.98 2.33 3.03
N LEU A 39 2.87 1.78 4.23
CA LEU A 39 2.12 0.54 4.46
C LEU A 39 0.64 0.74 4.17
N GLY A 40 0.04 1.82 4.69
CA GLY A 40 -1.35 2.17 4.40
C GLY A 40 -1.63 2.39 2.91
N SER A 41 -0.71 3.03 2.18
CA SER A 41 -0.87 3.24 0.73
C SER A 41 -0.84 1.93 -0.05
N THR A 42 0.07 1.00 0.29
CA THR A 42 0.15 -0.32 -0.37
C THR A 42 -1.11 -1.16 -0.16
N PHE A 43 -1.68 -1.16 1.06
CA PHE A 43 -2.94 -1.86 1.32
C PHE A 43 -4.15 -1.19 0.64
N THR A 44 -4.12 0.14 0.46
CA THR A 44 -5.17 0.85 -0.28
C THR A 44 -5.14 0.47 -1.76
N ALA A 45 -3.95 0.49 -2.39
CA ALA A 45 -3.77 0.05 -3.77
C ALA A 45 -4.17 -1.42 -3.94
N HIS A 46 -3.80 -2.27 -2.97
CA HIS A 46 -4.20 -3.67 -2.93
C HIS A 46 -5.72 -3.84 -2.88
N ALA A 47 -6.44 -3.06 -2.06
CA ALA A 47 -7.90 -3.15 -1.99
C ALA A 47 -8.59 -2.89 -3.33
N VAL A 48 -8.14 -1.86 -4.06
CA VAL A 48 -8.66 -1.55 -5.40
C VAL A 48 -8.25 -2.65 -6.39
N GLY A 49 -6.97 -3.04 -6.38
CA GLY A 49 -6.44 -4.06 -7.27
C GLY A 49 -7.13 -5.42 -7.11
N SER A 50 -7.42 -5.86 -5.88
CA SER A 50 -8.11 -7.12 -5.61
C SER A 50 -9.55 -7.13 -6.09
N VAL A 51 -10.25 -5.99 -6.04
CA VAL A 51 -11.59 -5.87 -6.63
C VAL A 51 -11.47 -6.00 -8.15
N LEU A 52 -10.56 -5.26 -8.80
CA LEU A 52 -10.38 -5.38 -10.25
C LEU A 52 -10.02 -6.82 -10.65
N TRP A 53 -9.09 -7.44 -9.94
CA TRP A 53 -8.64 -8.81 -10.20
C TRP A 53 -9.78 -9.83 -10.09
N LEU A 54 -10.65 -9.70 -9.08
CA LEU A 54 -11.79 -10.60 -8.89
C LEU A 54 -12.73 -10.60 -10.12
N TYR A 55 -12.90 -9.46 -10.79
CA TYR A 55 -13.81 -9.32 -11.92
C TYR A 55 -13.15 -9.63 -13.27
N TRP A 56 -11.82 -9.47 -13.40
CA TRP A 56 -11.10 -9.72 -14.65
C TRP A 56 -10.47 -11.11 -14.75
N VAL A 57 -10.11 -11.71 -13.62
CA VAL A 57 -9.37 -12.98 -13.58
C VAL A 57 -10.23 -14.04 -12.89
N PRO A 58 -10.64 -15.11 -13.59
CA PRO A 58 -11.42 -16.18 -12.99
C PRO A 58 -10.53 -16.96 -12.02
N MET A 59 -10.72 -16.70 -10.73
CA MET A 59 -9.93 -17.27 -9.64
C MET A 59 -10.86 -17.90 -8.60
N SER A 60 -10.44 -19.00 -7.98
CA SER A 60 -11.22 -19.65 -6.92
C SER A 60 -11.02 -18.94 -5.57
N ALA A 61 -11.99 -19.11 -4.67
CA ALA A 61 -11.89 -18.60 -3.30
C ALA A 61 -10.70 -19.19 -2.53
N GLU A 62 -10.33 -20.44 -2.83
CA GLU A 62 -9.16 -21.11 -2.26
C GLU A 62 -7.85 -20.41 -2.67
N THR A 63 -7.73 -19.96 -3.92
CA THR A 63 -6.55 -19.21 -4.35
C THR A 63 -6.42 -17.89 -3.58
N PHE A 64 -7.53 -17.19 -3.28
CA PHE A 64 -7.48 -16.01 -2.41
C PHE A 64 -6.97 -16.34 -0.99
N ALA A 65 -7.34 -17.50 -0.43
CA ALA A 65 -6.82 -17.93 0.87
C ALA A 65 -5.30 -18.17 0.83
N LEU A 66 -4.79 -18.84 -0.21
CA LEU A 66 -3.35 -19.07 -0.39
C LEU A 66 -2.55 -17.79 -0.61
N LEU A 67 -3.17 -16.75 -1.20
CA LEU A 67 -2.54 -15.45 -1.40
C LEU A 67 -2.37 -14.65 -0.11
N MET A 68 -3.10 -14.94 0.96
CA MET A 68 -3.04 -14.14 2.20
C MET A 68 -1.62 -13.93 2.77
N PRO A 69 -0.81 -14.98 3.00
CA PRO A 69 0.56 -14.78 3.49
C PRO A 69 1.43 -14.02 2.50
N ILE A 70 1.24 -14.25 1.20
CA ILE A 70 1.99 -13.60 0.11
C ILE A 70 1.69 -12.10 0.10
N VAL A 71 0.42 -11.72 0.17
CA VAL A 71 -0.02 -10.32 0.22
C VAL A 71 0.65 -9.61 1.39
N LEU A 72 0.62 -10.18 2.59
CA LEU A 72 1.21 -9.56 3.77
C LEU A 72 2.72 -9.32 3.57
N PHE A 73 3.43 -10.34 3.10
CA PHE A 73 4.86 -10.24 2.81
C PHE A 73 5.16 -9.15 1.77
N GLU A 74 4.46 -9.17 0.64
CA GLU A 74 4.68 -8.17 -0.41
C GLU A 74 4.35 -6.74 0.05
N ARG A 75 3.32 -6.54 0.88
CA ARG A 75 3.00 -5.18 1.39
C ARG A 75 4.12 -4.65 2.29
N ILE A 76 4.72 -5.50 3.13
CA ILE A 76 5.87 -5.11 3.96
C ILE A 76 7.08 -4.78 3.08
N VAL A 77 7.35 -5.61 2.07
CA VAL A 77 8.46 -5.39 1.12
C VAL A 77 8.27 -4.08 0.35
N TYR A 78 7.09 -3.83 -0.20
CA TYR A 78 6.81 -2.58 -0.94
C TYR A 78 6.86 -1.35 -0.04
N ALA A 79 6.27 -1.40 1.16
CA ALA A 79 6.34 -0.29 2.10
C ALA A 79 7.80 0.03 2.48
N SER A 80 8.60 -1.00 2.75
CA SER A 80 10.04 -0.86 3.03
C SER A 80 10.79 -0.24 1.85
N GLY A 81 10.53 -0.73 0.63
CA GLY A 81 11.11 -0.19 -0.60
C GLY A 81 10.78 1.29 -0.81
N MET A 82 9.52 1.69 -0.61
CA MET A 82 9.09 3.09 -0.70
C MET A 82 9.82 3.98 0.31
N VAL A 83 9.99 3.51 1.55
CA VAL A 83 10.73 4.24 2.61
C VAL A 83 12.21 4.40 2.26
N ILE A 84 12.84 3.34 1.77
CA ILE A 84 14.26 3.37 1.36
C ILE A 84 14.46 4.35 0.20
N ILE A 85 13.61 4.27 -0.83
CA ILE A 85 13.67 5.16 -1.99
C ILE A 85 13.43 6.61 -1.59
N HIS A 86 12.41 6.87 -0.76
CA HIS A 86 12.14 8.22 -0.25
C HIS A 86 13.36 8.81 0.46
N GLN A 87 14.01 8.05 1.35
CA GLN A 87 15.22 8.49 2.06
C GLN A 87 16.38 8.75 1.10
N ALA A 88 16.61 7.85 0.12
CA ALA A 88 17.66 8.03 -0.88
C ALA A 88 17.44 9.34 -1.67
N VAL A 89 16.23 9.56 -2.19
CA VAL A 89 15.88 10.78 -2.92
C VAL A 89 16.02 12.02 -2.04
N SER A 90 15.56 11.96 -0.79
CA SER A 90 15.68 13.07 0.17
C SER A 90 17.13 13.42 0.47
N TYR A 91 18.00 12.42 0.63
CA TYR A 91 19.43 12.61 0.84
C TYR A 91 20.11 13.28 -0.35
N PHE A 92 19.87 12.79 -1.57
CA PHE A 92 20.44 13.40 -2.78
C PHE A 92 19.89 14.81 -3.06
N SER A 93 18.61 15.04 -2.78
CA SER A 93 18.00 16.36 -2.92
C SER A 93 18.55 17.34 -1.89
N GLY A 94 18.72 16.90 -0.64
CA GLY A 94 19.36 17.68 0.42
C GLY A 94 20.82 18.01 0.10
N PHE A 95 21.59 17.05 -0.43
CA PHE A 95 22.95 17.29 -0.92
C PHE A 95 22.98 18.31 -2.06
N THR A 96 22.05 18.21 -3.01
CA THR A 96 21.93 19.14 -4.14
C THR A 96 21.65 20.57 -3.65
N LEU A 97 20.75 20.75 -2.68
CA LEU A 97 20.42 22.07 -2.14
C LEU A 97 21.56 22.73 -1.32
N HIS A 98 22.48 21.94 -0.76
CA HIS A 98 23.63 22.45 0.00
C HIS A 98 24.92 22.51 -0.83
N ALA A 99 24.89 22.09 -2.10
CA ALA A 99 26.03 22.22 -2.99
C ALA A 99 26.31 23.72 -3.28
N PRO A 100 27.57 24.17 -3.29
CA PRO A 100 27.90 25.55 -3.58
C PRO A 100 27.40 25.95 -4.98
N GLY A 101 26.34 26.77 -5.03
CA GLY A 101 25.71 27.26 -6.26
C GLY A 101 24.25 26.84 -6.48
N ALA A 102 23.67 25.98 -5.63
CA ALA A 102 22.26 25.62 -5.72
C ALA A 102 21.36 26.77 -5.21
N ARG A 103 20.47 27.28 -6.06
CA ARG A 103 19.47 28.27 -5.64
C ARG A 103 18.43 27.57 -4.76
N THR A 104 18.36 27.96 -3.49
CA THR A 104 17.27 27.60 -2.58
C THR A 104 15.97 28.20 -3.09
N HIS A 105 15.19 27.42 -3.82
CA HIS A 105 13.80 27.74 -4.08
C HIS A 105 12.99 27.28 -2.87
N THR A 106 12.78 28.21 -1.92
CA THR A 106 11.85 28.02 -0.80
C THR A 106 10.44 27.93 -1.37
N ILE A 107 9.91 26.71 -1.46
CA ILE A 107 8.49 26.50 -1.75
C ILE A 107 7.78 26.66 -0.40
N VAL A 108 7.17 27.84 -0.23
CA VAL A 108 6.20 28.17 0.84
C VAL A 108 4.93 27.36 0.68
#